data_AF-A0A535ULD1-F1
#
_entry.id   AF-A0A535ULD1-F1
#
_cell.length_a   1.000
_cell.length_b   1.000
_cell.length_c   1.000
_cell.angle_alpha   90.00
_cell.angle_beta   90.00
_cell.angle_gamma   90.00
#
_symmetry.space_group_name_H-M   'P 1'
#
loop_
_entity.id
_entity.type
_entity.pdbx_description
1 polymer ?
#
loop_
_entity_poly.entity_id
_entity_poly.type
_entity_poly.pdbx_seq_one_letter_code
_entity_poly.pdbx_strand_id
1 'polypeptide(L)'
;MVLAMTGTHRDTPLVAREPQLQELWRQVASSAESGLRVAVVRGPDGIGKTRLLEAFEERARSSGAAVIAGRSPHLGRHPYAALSDLLG
;
A
#
# COMPACT_ATOMS: atom_id res chain seq x y z
N MET A 1 19.52 5.17 -14.51
CA MET A 1 18.78 6.45 -14.48
C MET A 1 17.33 6.12 -14.12
N VAL A 2 17.00 6.09 -12.82
CA VAL A 2 15.65 5.74 -12.34
C VAL A 2 14.89 7.05 -12.19
N LEU A 3 13.78 7.19 -12.92
CA LEU A 3 12.95 8.39 -12.88
C LEU A 3 12.11 8.36 -11.59
N ALA A 4 12.33 9.30 -10.68
CA ALA A 4 11.44 9.51 -9.55
C ALA A 4 10.10 10.08 -10.07
N MET A 5 9.08 9.23 -10.18
CA MET A 5 7.72 9.71 -10.43
C MET A 5 7.11 10.20 -9.12
N THR A 6 7.33 11.48 -8.79
CA THR A 6 6.57 12.21 -7.77
C THR A 6 5.13 12.39 -8.26
N GLY A 7 4.25 11.47 -7.90
CA GLY A 7 2.81 11.68 -8.01
C GLY A 7 2.38 12.73 -6.99
N THR A 8 2.00 13.92 -7.44
CA THR A 8 1.34 14.93 -6.61
C THR A 8 -0.02 14.40 -6.17
N HIS A 9 -0.10 13.87 -4.96
CA HIS A 9 -1.34 13.37 -4.36
C HIS A 9 -2.26 14.56 -4.05
N ARG A 10 -3.45 14.59 -4.63
CA ARG A 10 -4.51 15.51 -4.20
C ARG A 10 -5.02 15.04 -2.85
N ASP A 11 -5.13 15.96 -1.88
CA ASP A 11 -5.74 15.76 -0.56
C ASP A 11 -7.21 15.33 -0.67
N THR A 12 -7.45 14.11 -1.11
CA THR A 12 -8.78 13.52 -1.16
C THR A 12 -9.00 12.87 0.21
N PRO A 13 -9.97 13.34 0.99
CA PRO A 13 -10.21 12.81 2.32
C PRO A 13 -10.52 11.32 2.23
N LEU A 14 -9.90 10.54 3.13
CA LEU A 14 -10.29 9.16 3.35
C LEU A 14 -11.65 9.23 4.08
N VAL A 15 -12.69 8.64 3.52
CA VAL A 15 -14.04 8.64 4.11
C VAL A 15 -14.48 7.20 4.31
N ALA A 16 -14.89 6.86 5.54
CA ALA A 16 -15.40 5.54 5.92
C ALA A 16 -14.40 4.38 5.68
N ARG A 17 -13.10 4.68 5.70
CA ARG A 17 -12.01 3.70 5.55
C ARG A 17 -11.01 3.71 6.70
N GLU A 18 -11.25 4.54 7.70
CA GLU A 18 -10.47 4.63 8.93
C GLU A 18 -10.40 3.28 9.65
N PRO A 19 -11.48 2.48 9.76
CA PRO A 19 -11.40 1.18 10.42
C PRO A 19 -10.44 0.20 9.72
N GLN A 20 -10.48 0.16 8.38
CA GLN A 20 -9.59 -0.71 7.60
C GLN A 20 -8.13 -0.22 7.67
N LEU A 21 -7.91 1.09 7.67
CA LEU A 21 -6.58 1.67 7.85
C LEU A 21 -6.02 1.34 9.24
N GLN A 22 -6.83 1.44 10.30
CA GLN A 22 -6.41 1.05 11.64
C GLN A 22 -6.12 -0.45 11.74
N GLU A 23 -6.90 -1.29 11.05
CA GLU A 23 -6.63 -2.73 11.02
C GLU A 23 -5.30 -3.06 10.36
N LEU A 24 -4.95 -2.40 9.24
CA LEU A 24 -3.61 -2.53 8.64
C LEU A 24 -2.51 -2.09 9.62
N TRP A 25 -2.72 -0.99 10.35
CA TRP A 25 -1.77 -0.51 11.35
C TRP A 25 -1.59 -1.45 12.53
N ARG A 26 -2.65 -2.13 12.96
CA ARG A 26 -2.57 -3.16 14.00
C ARG A 26 -1.64 -4.29 13.57
N GLN A 27 -1.63 -4.66 12.29
CA GLN A 27 -0.71 -5.67 11.77
C GLN A 27 0.76 -5.22 11.85
N VAL A 28 1.05 -3.93 11.64
CA VAL A 28 2.41 -3.40 11.81
C VAL A 28 2.87 -3.54 13.26
N ALA A 29 2.04 -3.12 14.22
CA ALA A 29 2.37 -3.26 15.64
C ALA A 29 2.63 -4.72 16.02
N SER A 30 1.75 -5.64 15.60
CA SER A 30 1.93 -7.07 15.86
C SER A 30 3.13 -7.70 15.12
N SER A 31 3.62 -7.09 14.05
CA SER A 31 4.81 -7.59 13.34
C SER A 31 6.10 -7.40 14.15
N ALA A 32 6.13 -6.43 15.06
CA ALA A 32 7.27 -6.23 15.97
C ALA A 32 7.45 -7.40 16.94
N GLU A 33 6.34 -8.07 17.32
CA GLU A 33 6.35 -9.19 18.26
C GLU A 33 6.46 -10.56 17.55
N SER A 34 5.79 -10.70 16.40
CA SER A 34 5.61 -12.00 15.71
C SER A 34 6.41 -12.15 14.41
N GLY A 35 7.17 -11.13 14.01
CA GLY A 35 7.91 -11.11 12.76
C GLY A 35 7.06 -10.70 11.55
N LEU A 36 7.50 -11.07 10.35
CA LEU A 36 6.91 -10.64 9.08
C LEU A 36 5.41 -10.94 8.99
N ARG A 37 4.64 -9.97 8.51
CA ARG A 37 3.20 -10.12 8.24
C ARG A 37 2.85 -9.75 6.81
N VAL A 38 1.83 -10.45 6.29
CA VAL A 38 1.24 -10.19 4.97
C VAL A 38 -0.24 -9.90 5.17
N ALA A 39 -0.69 -8.75 4.67
CA ALA A 39 -2.09 -8.35 4.68
C ALA A 39 -2.62 -8.26 3.24
N VAL A 40 -3.87 -8.68 3.02
CA VAL A 40 -4.52 -8.64 1.71
C VAL A 40 -5.78 -7.81 1.78
N VAL A 41 -5.82 -6.70 1.04
CA VAL A 41 -7.01 -5.84 0.91
C VAL A 41 -7.88 -6.37 -0.23
N ARG A 42 -9.06 -6.90 0.11
CA ARG A 42 -10.06 -7.38 -0.86
C ARG A 42 -11.27 -6.46 -0.90
N GLY A 43 -11.91 -6.39 -2.06
CA GLY A 43 -13.17 -5.66 -2.23
C GLY A 43 -13.55 -5.47 -3.69
N PRO A 44 -14.78 -5.01 -3.97
CA PRO A 44 -15.24 -4.68 -5.32
C PRO A 44 -14.34 -3.68 -6.04
N ASP A 45 -14.44 -3.61 -7.36
CA ASP A 45 -13.74 -2.59 -8.13
C ASP A 45 -14.32 -1.20 -7.86
N GLY A 46 -13.45 -0.18 -7.87
CA GLY A 46 -13.83 1.20 -7.55
C GLY A 46 -14.08 1.50 -6.06
N ILE A 47 -14.03 0.51 -5.16
CA ILE A 47 -14.39 0.67 -3.73
C ILE A 47 -13.37 1.48 -2.89
N GLY A 48 -12.28 1.95 -3.52
CA GLY A 48 -11.22 2.73 -2.89
C GLY A 48 -10.03 1.93 -2.34
N LYS A 49 -9.78 0.70 -2.83
CA LYS A 49 -8.62 -0.14 -2.39
C LYS A 49 -7.29 0.60 -2.55
N THR A 50 -7.08 1.24 -3.69
CA THR A 50 -5.86 2.02 -3.98
C THR A 50 -5.71 3.18 -3.00
N ARG A 51 -6.78 3.96 -2.77
CA ARG A 51 -6.75 5.08 -1.83
C ARG A 51 -6.46 4.65 -0.38
N LEU A 52 -6.97 3.49 0.04
CA LEU A 52 -6.66 2.92 1.35
C LEU A 52 -5.17 2.56 1.47
N LEU A 53 -4.58 1.95 0.44
CA LEU A 53 -3.15 1.62 0.42
C LEU A 53 -2.27 2.87 0.38
N GLU A 54 -2.67 3.89 -0.39
CA GLU A 54 -2.00 5.20 -0.42
C GLU A 54 -2.03 5.89 0.96
N ALA A 55 -3.17 5.87 1.66
CA ALA A 55 -3.28 6.41 3.02
C ALA A 55 -2.41 5.63 4.04
N PHE A 56 -2.31 4.31 3.87
CA PHE A 56 -1.44 3.47 4.69
C PHE A 56 0.03 3.78 4.44
N GLU A 57 0.42 3.93 3.17
CA GLU A 57 1.74 4.35 2.72
C GLU A 57 2.12 5.75 3.25
N GLU A 58 1.22 6.73 3.14
CA GLU A 58 1.38 8.08 3.71
C GLU A 58 1.68 8.03 5.21
N ARG A 59 0.86 7.29 5.97
CA ARG A 59 1.06 7.14 7.42
C ARG A 59 2.34 6.37 7.76
N ALA A 60 2.76 5.43 6.92
CA ALA A 60 3.96 4.65 7.16
C ALA A 60 5.21 5.51 6.97
N ARG A 61 5.24 6.31 5.90
CA ARG A 61 6.31 7.29 5.67
C ARG A 61 6.37 8.34 6.78
N SER A 62 5.22 8.89 7.20
CA SER A 62 5.21 9.87 8.29
C SER A 62 5.64 9.30 9.64
N SER A 63 5.52 7.98 9.82
CA SER A 63 6.03 7.24 10.98
C SER A 63 7.51 6.84 10.84
N GLY A 64 8.21 7.28 9.78
CA GLY A 64 9.63 7.00 9.55
C GLY A 64 9.92 5.63 8.92
N ALA A 65 8.91 4.90 8.46
CA ALA A 65 9.12 3.61 7.81
C ALA A 65 9.65 3.79 6.39
N ALA A 66 10.58 2.92 5.98
CA ALA A 66 10.90 2.73 4.57
C ALA A 66 9.71 2.06 3.88
N VAL A 67 9.15 2.72 2.86
CA VAL A 67 8.01 2.20 2.09
C VAL A 67 8.44 1.99 0.66
N ILE A 68 8.23 0.75 0.18
CA ILE A 68 8.42 0.39 -1.22
C ILE A 68 7.06 -0.04 -1.77
N ALA A 69 6.62 0.62 -2.85
CA ALA A 69 5.33 0.41 -3.47
C ALA A 69 5.52 -0.01 -4.92
N GLY A 70 4.79 -1.03 -5.35
CA GLY A 70 4.78 -1.52 -6.73
C GLY A 70 3.35 -1.75 -7.22
N ARG A 71 3.14 -1.64 -8.52
CA ARG A 71 1.85 -1.85 -9.19
C ARG A 71 1.94 -3.10 -10.05
N SER A 72 0.96 -3.98 -9.93
CA SER A 72 0.79 -5.06 -10.91
C SER A 72 -0.18 -4.61 -12.00
N PRO A 73 0.19 -4.68 -13.29
CA PRO A 73 -0.81 -4.70 -14.36
C PRO A 73 -1.74 -5.92 -14.19
N HIS A 74 -2.88 -5.91 -14.88
CA HIS A 74 -3.93 -6.93 -14.79
C HIS A 74 -3.38 -8.36 -14.74
N LEU A 75 -4.04 -9.20 -13.93
CA LEU A 75 -3.66 -10.60 -13.69
C LEU A 75 -3.40 -11.35 -15.01
N GLY A 76 -2.26 -12.04 -15.09
CA GLY A 76 -1.99 -13.07 -16.11
C GLY A 76 -0.90 -12.78 -17.14
N ARG A 77 -0.32 -11.57 -17.20
CA ARG A 77 0.76 -11.29 -18.17
C ARG A 77 2.17 -11.63 -17.66
N HIS A 78 2.46 -11.42 -16.38
CA HIS A 78 3.78 -11.64 -15.80
C HIS A 78 3.70 -12.15 -14.35
N PRO A 79 4.34 -13.28 -13.99
CA PRO A 79 4.46 -13.71 -12.59
C PRO A 79 5.16 -12.63 -11.77
N TYR A 80 4.70 -12.39 -10.54
CA TYR A 80 5.31 -11.45 -9.60
C TYR A 80 5.51 -10.02 -10.14
N ALA A 81 4.68 -9.57 -11.10
CA ALA A 81 4.84 -8.26 -11.75
C ALA A 81 4.95 -7.09 -10.75
N ALA A 82 4.18 -7.13 -9.65
CA ALA A 82 4.30 -6.13 -8.58
C ALA A 82 5.68 -6.13 -7.91
N LEU A 83 6.31 -7.29 -7.73
CA LEU A 83 7.65 -7.39 -7.15
C LEU A 83 8.71 -6.93 -8.14
N SER A 84 8.54 -7.23 -9.43
CA SER A 84 9.43 -6.72 -10.48
C SER A 84 9.37 -5.20 -10.58
N ASP A 85 8.16 -4.61 -10.65
CA ASP A 85 7.95 -3.15 -10.65
C ASP A 85 8.57 -2.47 -9.42
N LEU A 86 8.52 -3.16 -8.27
CA LEU A 86 9.09 -2.69 -7.02
C LEU A 86 10.63 -2.69 -7.00
N LEU A 87 11.29 -3.56 -7.77
CA LEU A 87 12.75 -3.76 -7.74
C LEU A 87 13.50 -3.10 -8.91
N GLY A 88 12.81 -2.75 -10.01
CA GLY A 88 13.39 -2.12 -11.21
C GLY A 88 13.29 -2.97 -12.46
#